data_AF-A0A520FZ71-F1
#
_entry.id   AF-A0A520FZ71-F1
#
_cell.length_a   1.000
_cell.length_b   1.000
_cell.length_c   1.000
_cell.angle_alpha   90.00
_cell.angle_beta   90.00
_cell.angle_gamma   90.00
#
_symmetry.space_group_name_H-M   'P 1'
#
loop_
_entity.id
_entity.type
_entity.pdbx_description
1 polymer ?
#
loop_
_entity_poly.entity_id
_entity_poly.type
_entity_poly.pdbx_seq_one_letter_code
_entity_poly.pdbx_strand_id
1 'polypeptide(L)' 'MKPPALYAVIVVLAALVVWLASALVHVENERYALQIGLCQHDPTALKMFDCLKKAQTRNGWYWHLWYALGD' A
#
# COMPACT_ATOMS: atom_id res chain seq x y z
N MET A 1 29.08 -9.37 -24.78
CA MET A 1 27.66 -9.12 -25.12
C MET A 1 26.84 -9.41 -23.87
N LYS A 2 26.16 -8.41 -23.27
CA LYS A 2 25.39 -8.61 -22.03
C LYS A 2 24.03 -9.19 -22.39
N PRO A 3 23.58 -10.30 -21.77
CA PRO A 3 22.40 -11.00 -22.24
C PRO A 3 21.16 -10.11 -22.06
N PRO A 4 20.38 -9.85 -23.12
CA PRO A 4 19.19 -8.98 -23.05
C PRO A 4 18.15 -9.52 -22.06
N ALA A 5 18.14 -10.84 -21.84
CA ALA A 5 17.31 -11.51 -20.85
C ALA A 5 17.52 -11.02 -19.41
N LEU A 6 18.76 -10.69 -19.02
CA LEU A 6 19.07 -10.25 -17.66
C LEU A 6 18.47 -8.86 -17.37
N TYR A 7 18.53 -7.96 -18.35
CA TYR A 7 17.89 -6.65 -18.23
C TYR A 7 16.37 -6.74 -18.20
N ALA A 8 15.77 -7.62 -19.01
CA ALA A 8 14.33 -7.86 -18.98
C ALA A 8 13.87 -8.37 -17.60
N VAL A 9 14.60 -9.33 -17.00
CA VAL A 9 14.31 -9.85 -15.66
C VAL A 9 14.42 -8.75 -14.60
N ILE A 10 15.46 -7.91 -14.66
CA ILE A 10 15.62 -6.79 -13.73
C ILE A 10 14.44 -5.82 -13.82
N VAL A 11 14.02 -5.46 -15.04
CA VAL A 11 12.88 -4.54 -15.25
C VAL A 11 11.59 -5.12 -14.69
N VAL A 12 11.33 -6.42 -14.94
CA VAL A 12 10.13 -7.09 -14.41
C VAL A 12 10.15 -7.13 -12.88
N LEU A 13 11.28 -7.49 -12.27
CA LEU A 13 11.41 -7.50 -10.81
C LEU A 13 11.24 -6.10 -10.21
N ALA A 14 11.82 -5.08 -10.82
CA ALA A 14 11.65 -3.70 -10.37
C ALA A 14 10.19 -3.25 -10.45
N ALA A 15 9.48 -3.60 -11.53
CA ALA A 15 8.05 -3.31 -11.67
C ALA A 15 7.21 -4.02 -10.59
N LEU A 16 7.53 -5.28 -10.29
CA LEU A 16 6.87 -6.03 -9.20
C LEU A 16 7.14 -5.41 -7.83
N VAL A 17 8.36 -4.97 -7.55
CA VAL A 17 8.70 -4.28 -6.30
C VAL A 17 7.90 -2.98 -6.16
N VAL A 18 7.82 -2.18 -7.22
CA VAL A 18 7.03 -0.94 -7.21
C VAL A 18 5.54 -1.23 -7.01
N TRP A 19 5.02 -2.27 -7.68
CA TRP A 19 3.63 -2.70 -7.51
C TRP A 19 3.32 -3.13 -6.08
N LEU A 20 4.17 -3.99 -5.50
CA LEU A 20 4.03 -4.47 -4.13
C LEU A 20 4.14 -3.31 -3.12
N ALA A 21 5.09 -2.41 -3.32
CA ALA A 21 5.23 -1.21 -2.49
C ALA A 21 3.96 -0.35 -2.54
N SER A 22 3.39 -0.12 -3.73
CA SER A 22 2.13 0.62 -3.89
C SER A 22 0.98 -0.06 -3.15
N ALA A 23 0.81 -1.38 -3.34
CA ALA A 23 -0.22 -2.15 -2.65
C ALA A 23 -0.07 -2.08 -1.12
N LEU A 24 1.17 -2.16 -0.62
CA LEU A 24 1.47 -2.08 0.80
C LEU A 24 1.10 -0.71 1.39
N VAL A 25 1.39 0.38 0.67
CA VAL A 25 1.00 1.75 1.06
C VAL A 25 -0.53 1.85 1.24
N HIS A 26 -1.30 1.28 0.31
CA HIS A 26 -2.75 1.31 0.37
C HIS A 26 -3.29 0.55 1.58
N VAL A 27 -2.84 -0.69 1.78
CA VAL A 27 -3.26 -1.53 2.91
C VAL A 27 -2.89 -0.91 4.25
N GLU A 28 -1.68 -0.33 4.36
CA GLU A 28 -1.24 0.28 5.60
C GLU A 28 -2.05 1.55 5.94
N ASN A 29 -2.39 2.35 4.94
CA ASN A 29 -3.25 3.51 5.13
C ASN A 29 -4.66 3.10 5.60
N GLU A 30 -5.22 2.02 5.05
CA GLU A 30 -6.50 1.45 5.49
C GLU A 30 -6.43 0.91 6.92
N ARG A 31 -5.38 0.14 7.25
CA ARG A 31 -5.12 -0.37 8.61
C ARG A 31 -5.05 0.77 9.61
N TYR A 32 -4.24 1.79 9.32
CA TYR A 32 -4.07 2.92 10.21
C TYR A 32 -5.35 3.75 10.34
N ALA A 33 -6.14 3.90 9.26
CA ALA A 33 -7.44 4.58 9.31
C ALA A 33 -8.43 3.89 10.25
N LEU A 34 -8.44 2.55 10.27
CA LEU A 34 -9.22 1.77 11.23
C LEU A 34 -8.65 1.90 12.65
N GLN A 35 -7.32 1.85 12.80
CA GLN A 35 -6.65 1.92 14.10
C GLN A 35 -6.92 3.23 14.84
N ILE A 36 -6.91 4.37 14.14
CA ILE A 36 -7.19 5.68 14.74
C ILE A 36 -8.69 6.00 14.82
N GLY A 37 -9.56 5.09 14.36
CA GLY A 37 -11.01 5.29 14.34
C GLY A 37 -11.51 6.30 13.30
N LEU A 38 -10.70 6.62 12.29
CA LEU A 38 -11.10 7.50 11.17
C LEU A 38 -12.24 6.86 10.36
N CYS A 39 -12.15 5.54 10.20
CA CYS A 39 -13.24 4.71 9.70
C CYS A 39 -13.70 3.78 10.81
N GLN A 40 -15.01 3.70 11.04
CA GLN A 40 -15.56 2.76 12.02
C GLN A 40 -15.52 1.34 11.44
N HIS A 41 -14.99 0.41 12.23
CA HIS A 41 -14.99 -1.00 11.89
C HIS A 41 -16.40 -1.56 12.08
N ASP A 42 -17.18 -1.59 11.00
CA ASP A 42 -18.47 -2.27 10.95
C ASP A 42 -18.43 -3.29 9.80
N PRO A 43 -18.30 -4.59 10.11
CA PRO A 43 -18.17 -5.65 9.10
C PRO A 43 -19.42 -5.84 8.24
N THR A 44 -20.55 -5.22 8.61
CA THR A 44 -21.81 -5.28 7.86
C THR A 44 -22.07 -4.03 7.01
N ALA A 45 -21.29 -2.97 7.19
CA ALA A 45 -21.52 -1.70 6.53
C ALA A 45 -20.66 -1.55 5.27
N LEU A 46 -21.31 -1.48 4.10
CA LEU A 46 -20.70 -1.00 2.85
C LEU A 46 -20.03 0.38 3.02
N LYS A 47 -20.56 1.21 3.93
CA LYS A 47 -19.99 2.51 4.32
C LYS A 47 -18.57 2.44 4.85
N MET A 48 -18.17 1.32 5.47
CA MET A 48 -16.79 1.12 5.93
C MET A 48 -15.84 1.11 4.73
N PHE A 49 -16.12 0.32 3.71
CA PHE A 49 -15.29 0.24 2.50
C PHE A 49 -15.21 1.56 1.74
N ASP A 50 -16.33 2.30 1.67
CA ASP A 50 -16.34 3.64 1.06
C ASP A 50 -15.50 4.66 1.84
N CYS A 51 -15.44 4.52 3.16
CA CYS A 51 -14.55 5.31 4.01
C CYS A 51 -13.09 4.94 3.76
N LEU A 52 -12.75 3.65 3.79
CA LEU A 52 -11.37 3.17 3.59
C LEU A 52 -10.79 3.65 2.25
N LYS A 53 -11.58 3.58 1.17
CA LYS A 53 -11.16 4.05 -0.17
C LYS A 53 -10.83 5.54 -0.25
N LYS A 54 -11.39 6.35 0.65
CA LYS A 54 -11.21 7.81 0.69
C LYS A 54 -10.34 8.28 1.84
N ALA A 55 -10.05 7.41 2.79
CA ALA A 55 -9.24 7.73 3.95
C ALA A 55 -7.83 8.08 3.49
N GLN A 56 -7.31 9.20 3.95
CA GLN A 56 -5.92 9.59 3.76
C GLN A 56 -5.37 9.99 5.12
N THR A 57 -4.53 9.13 5.70
CA THR A 57 -4.13 9.27 7.10
C THR A 57 -2.80 10.01 7.29
N ARG A 58 -1.93 10.05 6.27
CA ARG A 58 -0.61 10.71 6.34
C ARG A 58 -0.24 11.47 5.06
N ASN A 59 0.68 12.44 5.23
CA ASN A 59 1.10 13.40 4.19
C ASN A 59 2.01 12.81 3.09
N GLY A 60 2.38 11.53 3.12
CA GLY A 60 3.23 10.97 2.07
C GLY A 60 3.35 9.43 2.05
N TRP A 61 3.42 8.88 0.85
CA TRP A 61 3.52 7.43 0.58
C TRP A 61 4.72 6.75 1.25
N TYR A 62 5.85 7.46 1.39
CA TYR A 62 7.06 6.93 2.04
C TYR A 62 6.82 6.58 3.52
N TRP A 63 6.00 7.37 4.23
CA TRP A 63 5.66 7.08 5.61
C TRP A 63 4.83 5.80 5.76
N HIS A 64 4.01 5.48 4.77
CA HIS A 64 3.28 4.21 4.79
C HIS A 64 4.22 3.02 4.56
N LEU A 65 5.20 3.13 3.65
CA LEU A 65 6.20 2.07 3.46
C LEU A 65 7.09 1.85 4.68
N TRP A 66 7.54 2.93 5.33
CA TRP A 66 8.41 2.81 6.50
C TRP A 66 7.74 2.03 7.63
N TYR A 67 6.48 2.35 7.93
CA TYR A 67 5.76 1.66 9.00
C TYR A 67 5.33 0.25 8.58
N ALA A 68 4.92 0.04 7.32
CA ALA A 68 4.54 -1.28 6.86
C ALA A 68 5.71 -2.28 6.78
N LEU A 69 6.96 -1.82 6.70
CA LEU A 69 8.16 -2.66 6.68
C LEU A 69 8.91 -2.69 8.02
N GLY A 70 8.61 -1.76 8.93
CA GLY A 70 9.34 -1.56 10.18
C GLY A 70 8.60 -2.00 11.46
N ASP A 71 7.26 -2.12 11.41
CA ASP A 71 6.46 -2.84 12.41
C ASP A 71 6.55 -4.36 12.20
#